data_AF-A0A8R7UIW6-F1
#
_entry.id   AF-A0A8R7UIW6-F1
#
_cell.length_a   1.000
_cell.length_b   1.000
_cell.length_c   1.000
_cell.angle_alpha   90.00
_cell.angle_beta   90.00
_cell.angle_gamma   90.00
#
_symmetry.space_group_name_H-M   'P 1'
#
loop_
_entity.id
_entity.type
_entity.pdbx_description
1 polymer ?
#
loop_
_entity_poly.entity_id
_entity_poly.type
_entity_poly.pdbx_seq_one_letter_code
_entity_poly.pdbx_strand_id
1 'polypeptide(L)'
;MTPVSSTTVQGNSGGGERNASGGATMASSPQQGQGQAQGGGGGGVCPAEQFWSLLDKADRRFARVRDLPLFGRQEPAEYGKAFRIYTQLWRMQQEHRHRLLDAGLRRWQVGEIAARIAHLYYSQYQRASDTALLSEAFVFYHAVLDRAYFLDDHLGASTKHLRFLARFLLVALILSRRAQTVPRLAGQIRSLLDESKKTLQEADYREWKHVVQEITRFLKADSPFMNKRPLRYSYAFDPPPETLPTIPPTVKKRGLLLSDAILCSYYHNEVKFTDLTLDTFRMLQCLEWEPCGSFAQNNGYSAHDESGQNHPNLLKDLRDAALPPNPLKTVLYRPSVPHFLKVLATKCEELPLNTMMLIYLSAAGEVGSSGLGPDTSERVVNSFSQFDISNTRAVTSKEDKEPCLWLGCREGEGSNCIYPCDMIPFTRRPLFLVIDSNISYAFKAVNSWG
;
A
#
# COMPACT_ATOMS: atom_id res chain seq x y z
N MET A 1 -50.30 38.13 -15.66
CA MET A 1 -51.33 38.26 -14.62
C MET A 1 -50.92 37.41 -13.43
N THR A 2 -50.30 38.07 -12.45
CA THR A 2 -50.16 37.68 -11.03
C THR A 2 -51.51 37.87 -10.32
N PRO A 3 -51.78 37.21 -9.16
CA PRO A 3 -51.27 37.60 -7.81
C PRO A 3 -50.76 36.37 -7.00
N VAL A 4 -49.76 36.39 -6.12
CA VAL A 4 -49.46 37.12 -4.86
C VAL A 4 -50.43 36.85 -3.69
N SER A 5 -49.95 36.12 -2.67
CA SER A 5 -50.06 36.33 -1.20
C SER A 5 -49.54 35.07 -0.47
N SER A 6 -48.35 35.02 0.13
CA SER A 6 -47.86 35.56 1.42
C SER A 6 -48.51 34.96 2.68
N THR A 7 -47.81 34.09 3.41
CA THR A 7 -47.87 34.01 4.89
C THR A 7 -46.55 33.48 5.45
N THR A 8 -46.02 34.23 6.41
CA THR A 8 -44.78 34.05 7.17
C THR A 8 -45.07 33.29 8.47
N VAL A 9 -44.22 32.34 8.89
CA VAL A 9 -43.96 32.04 10.32
C VAL A 9 -42.49 31.62 10.51
N GLN A 10 -41.80 32.36 11.38
CA GLN A 10 -40.46 32.11 11.94
C GLN A 10 -40.46 30.96 12.95
N GLY A 11 -39.30 30.33 13.20
CA GLY A 11 -39.02 29.79 14.54
C GLY A 11 -38.17 28.52 14.68
N ASN A 12 -36.90 28.61 14.31
CA ASN A 12 -35.69 28.16 15.04
C ASN A 12 -35.50 26.73 15.62
N SER A 13 -34.21 26.37 15.69
CA SER A 13 -33.55 25.28 16.44
C SER A 13 -33.41 23.96 15.66
N GLY A 14 -32.24 23.41 15.36
CA GLY A 14 -30.91 23.57 15.94
C GLY A 14 -30.31 22.16 16.02
N GLY A 15 -29.38 21.83 15.12
CA GLY A 15 -28.81 20.48 15.04
C GLY A 15 -27.68 20.44 14.01
N GLY A 16 -26.58 21.15 14.29
CA GLY A 16 -25.38 21.12 13.47
C GLY A 16 -24.55 19.88 13.73
N GLU A 17 -24.63 18.89 12.85
CA GLU A 17 -23.61 17.84 12.74
C GLU A 17 -22.41 18.38 11.97
N ARG A 18 -21.42 18.86 12.73
CA ARG A 18 -20.08 19.18 12.20
C ARG A 18 -19.35 17.87 11.91
N ASN A 19 -19.40 17.42 10.65
CA ASN A 19 -18.44 16.46 10.13
C ASN A 19 -17.06 17.14 10.04
N ALA A 20 -16.24 16.95 11.07
CA ALA A 20 -14.84 17.34 11.08
C ALA A 20 -14.01 16.29 10.32
N SER A 21 -14.08 16.32 8.99
CA SER A 21 -13.06 15.69 8.14
C SER A 21 -11.80 16.57 8.16
N GLY A 22 -11.04 16.47 9.25
CA GLY A 22 -9.74 17.13 9.39
C GLY A 22 -8.68 16.41 8.55
N GLY A 23 -8.70 16.65 7.24
CA GLY A 23 -7.62 16.24 6.35
C GLY A 23 -6.35 17.01 6.72
N ALA A 24 -5.42 16.35 7.42
CA ALA A 24 -4.10 16.89 7.71
C ALA A 24 -3.26 16.92 6.41
N THR A 25 -3.57 17.86 5.52
CA THR A 25 -2.69 18.14 4.40
C THR A 25 -1.54 18.99 4.92
N MET A 26 -0.31 18.54 4.71
CA MET A 26 0.89 19.35 4.94
C MET A 26 0.85 20.56 4.00
N ALA A 27 0.79 21.77 4.55
CA ALA A 27 0.90 22.99 3.77
C ALA A 27 2.29 23.07 3.11
N SER A 28 2.30 23.41 1.83
CA SER A 28 3.47 23.75 1.03
C SER A 28 4.21 24.96 1.62
N SER A 29 5.54 24.96 1.43
CA SER A 29 6.50 25.91 1.97
C SER A 29 6.12 27.40 1.81
N PRO A 30 6.22 28.23 2.86
CA PRO A 30 6.32 29.67 2.70
C PRO A 30 7.75 30.07 2.31
N GLN A 31 7.85 30.99 1.34
CA GLN A 31 9.08 31.66 0.90
C GLN A 31 9.82 32.36 2.04
N GLN A 32 11.15 32.36 1.97
CA GLN A 32 12.05 33.05 2.89
C GLN A 32 11.79 34.56 2.90
N GLY A 33 11.35 35.08 4.06
CA GLY A 33 11.47 36.48 4.43
C GLY A 33 12.57 36.63 5.49
N GLN A 34 13.63 37.36 5.18
CA GLN A 34 14.66 37.75 6.15
C GLN A 34 14.06 38.71 7.19
N GLY A 35 14.23 38.40 8.47
CA GLY A 35 13.86 39.26 9.60
C GLY A 35 14.90 39.14 10.71
N GLN A 36 15.51 40.26 11.08
CA GLN A 36 16.60 40.42 12.05
C GLN A 36 16.20 40.09 13.49
N ALA A 37 17.25 39.81 14.27
CA ALA A 37 17.26 39.35 15.65
C ALA A 37 16.62 40.29 16.69
N GLN A 38 16.09 39.70 17.77
CA GLN A 38 16.11 40.31 19.09
C GLN A 38 16.28 39.23 20.17
N GLY A 39 17.23 39.49 21.08
CA GLY A 39 17.58 38.60 22.18
C GLY A 39 16.58 38.67 23.33
N GLY A 40 16.43 37.55 24.01
CA GLY A 40 15.69 37.43 25.26
C GLY A 40 16.15 36.16 25.97
N GLY A 41 16.97 36.33 27.01
CA GLY A 41 17.37 35.26 27.90
C GLY A 41 16.18 34.78 28.73
N GLY A 42 15.92 33.49 28.65
CA GLY A 42 14.99 32.74 29.48
C GLY A 42 15.32 31.27 29.30
N GLY A 43 15.33 30.49 30.38
CA GLY A 43 15.75 29.08 30.41
C GLY A 43 14.87 28.15 29.57
N GLY A 44 14.93 28.32 28.25
CA GLY A 44 14.32 27.46 27.25
C GLY A 44 15.32 26.40 26.83
N VAL A 45 14.90 25.13 26.94
CA VAL A 45 15.64 23.95 26.45
C VAL A 45 16.24 24.24 25.07
N CYS A 46 17.51 23.91 24.85
CA CYS A 46 18.20 24.21 23.60
C CYS A 46 17.40 23.67 22.40
N PRO A 47 17.19 24.43 21.31
CA PRO A 47 16.42 23.97 20.15
C PRO A 47 16.90 22.63 19.57
N ALA A 48 18.20 22.34 19.70
CA ALA A 48 18.79 21.06 19.31
C ALA A 48 18.35 19.90 20.22
N GLU A 49 18.36 20.07 21.54
CA GLU A 49 17.88 19.05 22.50
C GLU A 49 16.39 18.77 22.29
N GLN A 50 15.60 19.82 22.06
CA GLN A 50 14.19 19.69 21.72
C GLN A 50 13.99 18.89 20.43
N PHE A 51 14.78 19.17 19.38
CA PHE A 51 14.72 18.46 18.11
C PHE A 51 15.05 16.97 18.27
N TRP A 52 16.14 16.62 18.97
CA TRP A 52 16.52 15.22 19.18
C TRP A 52 15.51 14.46 20.04
N SER A 53 14.95 15.11 21.08
CA SER A 53 13.85 14.54 21.86
C SER A 53 12.59 14.31 21.01
N LEU A 54 12.28 15.24 20.12
CA LEU A 54 11.14 15.14 19.22
C LEU A 54 11.34 14.02 18.19
N LEU A 55 12.56 13.85 17.69
CA LEU A 55 12.94 12.76 16.79
C LEU A 55 12.72 11.39 17.45
N ASP A 56 13.27 11.17 18.65
CA ASP A 56 13.08 9.93 19.39
C ASP A 56 11.59 9.62 19.67
N LYS A 57 10.78 10.66 19.97
CA LYS A 57 9.33 10.51 20.07
C LYS A 57 8.67 10.14 18.74
N ALA A 58 9.11 10.74 17.63
CA ALA A 58 8.61 10.46 16.29
C ALA A 58 8.93 9.01 15.87
N ASP A 59 10.12 8.50 16.22
CA ASP A 59 10.55 7.13 16.00
C ASP A 59 9.64 6.13 16.71
N ARG A 60 9.33 6.38 17.98
CA ARG A 60 8.37 5.57 18.75
C ARG A 60 6.97 5.58 18.15
N ARG A 61 6.49 6.73 17.66
CA ARG A 61 5.18 6.83 17.00
C ARG A 61 5.17 6.11 15.66
N PHE A 62 6.25 6.20 14.91
CA PHE A 62 6.41 5.50 13.63
C PHE A 62 6.39 3.98 13.84
N ALA A 63 7.11 3.46 14.84
CA ALA A 63 7.07 2.04 15.18
C ALA A 63 5.65 1.57 15.53
N ARG A 64 4.90 2.34 16.32
CA ARG A 64 3.50 2.03 16.64
C ARG A 64 2.62 1.96 15.40
N VAL A 65 2.79 2.88 14.43
CA VAL A 65 2.02 2.84 13.18
C VAL A 65 2.35 1.61 12.35
N ARG A 66 3.64 1.25 12.26
CA ARG A 66 4.10 0.05 11.55
C ARG A 66 3.50 -1.24 12.11
N ASP A 67 3.30 -1.31 13.43
CA ASP A 67 2.83 -2.52 14.11
C ASP A 67 1.28 -2.65 14.11
N LEU A 68 0.56 -1.70 13.49
CA LEU A 68 -0.90 -1.77 13.35
C LEU A 68 -1.32 -2.82 12.31
N PRO A 69 -2.44 -3.53 12.52
CA PRO A 69 -3.02 -4.39 11.50
C PRO A 69 -3.32 -3.60 10.22
N LEU A 70 -2.92 -4.10 9.05
CA LEU A 70 -3.17 -3.43 7.76
C LEU A 70 -4.65 -3.48 7.31
N PHE A 71 -5.49 -4.24 8.01
CA PHE A 71 -6.92 -4.34 7.78
C PHE A 71 -7.72 -3.57 8.85
N GLY A 72 -8.97 -3.25 8.52
CA GLY A 72 -9.87 -2.45 9.36
C GLY A 72 -10.22 -1.09 8.75
N ARG A 73 -11.51 -0.78 8.69
CA ARG A 73 -12.03 0.46 8.07
C ARG A 73 -11.70 1.73 8.83
N GLN A 74 -11.68 1.68 10.16
CA GLN A 74 -11.44 2.88 10.96
C GLN A 74 -9.96 3.27 10.88
N GLU A 75 -9.70 4.55 10.62
CA GLU A 75 -8.34 5.08 10.69
C GLU A 75 -7.85 5.06 12.16
N PRO A 76 -6.73 4.38 12.46
CA PRO A 76 -6.17 4.38 13.80
C PRO A 76 -5.69 5.79 14.19
N ALA A 77 -6.05 6.24 15.40
CA ALA A 77 -5.65 7.54 15.92
C ALA A 77 -4.12 7.76 15.98
N GLU A 78 -3.32 6.69 15.92
CA GLU A 78 -1.86 6.77 15.88
C GLU A 78 -1.32 7.39 14.58
N TYR A 79 -2.01 7.29 13.43
CA TYR A 79 -1.61 7.99 12.20
C TYR A 79 -1.64 9.50 12.40
N GLY A 80 -2.76 10.05 12.90
CA GLY A 80 -2.88 11.48 13.19
C GLY A 80 -1.82 11.98 14.18
N LYS A 81 -1.45 11.17 15.19
CA LYS A 81 -0.36 11.50 16.13
C LYS A 81 1.01 11.47 15.45
N ALA A 82 1.26 10.49 14.59
CA ALA A 82 2.51 10.37 13.83
C ALA A 82 2.67 11.52 12.84
N PHE A 83 1.66 11.84 12.04
CA PHE A 83 1.73 12.98 11.13
C PHE A 83 2.01 14.27 11.88
N ARG A 84 1.28 14.57 12.96
CA ARG A 84 1.50 15.80 13.75
C ARG A 84 2.94 15.95 14.24
N ILE A 85 3.54 14.88 14.79
CA ILE A 85 4.90 14.96 15.31
C ILE A 85 5.94 15.11 14.20
N TYR A 86 5.76 14.41 13.06
CA TYR A 86 6.62 14.58 11.89
C TYR A 86 6.45 15.96 11.23
N THR A 87 5.25 16.53 11.22
CA THR A 87 5.01 17.92 10.79
C THR A 87 5.79 18.91 11.64
N GLN A 88 5.73 18.75 12.96
CA GLN A 88 6.46 19.60 13.89
C GLN A 88 7.97 19.46 13.70
N LEU A 89 8.46 18.23 13.56
CA LEU A 89 9.86 17.93 13.34
C LEU A 89 10.38 18.51 12.01
N TRP A 90 9.59 18.38 10.94
CA TRP A 90 9.90 18.96 9.63
C TRP A 90 9.96 20.48 9.68
N ARG A 91 9.03 21.12 10.40
CA ARG A 91 9.02 22.57 10.62
C ARG A 91 10.23 23.03 11.43
N MET A 92 10.54 22.35 12.54
CA MET A 92 11.71 22.67 13.37
C MET A 92 13.02 22.59 12.58
N GLN A 93 13.17 21.59 11.70
CA GLN A 93 14.39 21.49 10.88
C GLN A 93 14.49 22.65 9.87
N GLN A 94 13.38 23.18 9.37
CA GLN A 94 13.38 24.31 8.45
C GLN A 94 13.70 25.62 9.17
N GLU A 95 13.06 25.87 10.31
CA GLU A 95 13.18 27.14 11.06
C GLU A 95 14.52 27.28 11.78
N HIS A 96 15.09 26.18 12.29
CA HIS A 96 16.32 26.19 13.10
C HIS A 96 17.50 25.49 12.42
N ARG A 97 17.50 25.40 11.08
CA ARG A 97 18.48 24.63 10.30
C ARG A 97 19.93 24.89 10.69
N HIS A 98 20.34 26.16 10.78
CA HIS A 98 21.71 26.54 11.10
C HIS A 98 22.17 25.99 12.46
N ARG A 99 21.37 26.18 13.51
CA ARG A 99 21.68 25.66 14.86
C ARG A 99 21.71 24.14 14.91
N LEU A 100 20.86 23.48 14.13
CA LEU A 100 20.82 22.03 14.07
C LEU A 100 22.04 21.47 13.35
N LEU A 101 22.51 22.12 12.29
CA LEU A 101 23.76 21.77 11.61
C LEU A 101 24.95 21.92 12.57
N ASP A 102 25.01 23.02 13.33
CA ASP A 102 26.05 23.23 14.35
C ASP A 102 25.98 22.17 15.47
N ALA A 103 24.78 21.70 15.80
CA ALA A 103 24.54 20.62 16.74
C ALA A 103 24.74 19.20 16.13
N GLY A 104 25.25 19.11 14.91
CA GLY A 104 25.63 17.85 14.27
C GLY A 104 24.56 17.17 13.43
N LEU A 105 23.44 17.83 13.11
CA LEU A 105 22.43 17.30 12.18
C LEU A 105 23.04 17.07 10.79
N ARG A 106 22.95 15.83 10.31
CA ARG A 106 23.49 15.44 9.01
C ARG A 106 22.41 15.48 7.93
N ARG A 107 22.85 15.69 6.69
CA ARG A 107 21.98 15.70 5.52
C ARG A 107 21.16 14.41 5.39
N TRP A 108 21.79 13.24 5.54
CA TRP A 108 21.09 11.96 5.46
C TRP A 108 19.98 11.79 6.52
N GLN A 109 20.11 12.39 7.70
CA GLN A 109 19.07 12.35 8.74
C GLN A 109 17.82 13.12 8.31
N VAL A 110 17.99 14.24 7.61
CA VAL A 110 16.86 14.97 6.98
C VAL A 110 16.20 14.12 5.89
N GLY A 111 17.01 13.42 5.10
CA GLY A 111 16.52 12.43 4.13
C GLY A 111 15.72 11.30 4.78
N GLU A 112 16.18 10.79 5.92
CA GLU A 112 15.48 9.74 6.67
C GLU A 112 14.12 10.22 7.19
N ILE A 113 14.04 11.44 7.71
CA ILE A 113 12.78 12.06 8.13
C ILE A 113 11.80 12.15 6.95
N ALA A 114 12.24 12.67 5.80
CA ALA A 114 11.41 12.77 4.61
C ALA A 114 10.97 11.40 4.08
N ALA A 115 11.86 10.40 4.07
CA ALA A 115 11.54 9.04 3.66
C ALA A 115 10.51 8.38 4.60
N ARG A 116 10.55 8.68 5.91
CA ARG A 116 9.57 8.19 6.87
C ARG A 116 8.21 8.88 6.71
N ILE A 117 8.17 10.18 6.40
CA ILE A 117 6.93 10.87 6.03
C ILE A 117 6.32 10.22 4.78
N ALA A 118 7.13 9.95 3.75
CA ALA A 118 6.68 9.24 2.55
C ALA A 118 6.09 7.85 2.90
N HIS A 119 6.74 7.13 3.80
CA HIS A 119 6.25 5.83 4.25
C HIS A 119 4.93 5.92 5.04
N LEU A 120 4.72 6.96 5.85
CA LEU A 120 3.44 7.18 6.55
C LEU A 120 2.30 7.37 5.56
N TYR A 121 2.51 8.21 4.53
CA TYR A 121 1.54 8.38 3.45
C TYR A 121 1.26 7.07 2.71
N TYR A 122 2.30 6.31 2.35
CA TYR A 122 2.14 5.00 1.71
C TYR A 122 1.37 4.00 2.59
N SER A 123 1.71 3.92 3.88
CA SER A 123 1.05 3.02 4.83
C SER A 123 -0.42 3.40 5.01
N GLN A 124 -0.76 4.69 5.06
CA GLN A 124 -2.15 5.13 5.11
C GLN A 124 -2.89 4.84 3.80
N TYR A 125 -2.22 4.98 2.65
CA TYR A 125 -2.77 4.55 1.35
C TYR A 125 -3.14 3.06 1.36
N GLN A 126 -2.32 2.18 1.92
CA GLN A 126 -2.65 0.74 1.99
C GLN A 126 -3.97 0.47 2.73
N ARG A 127 -4.38 1.36 3.66
CA ARG A 127 -5.64 1.25 4.38
C ARG A 127 -6.80 1.94 3.69
N ALA A 128 -6.59 3.17 3.21
CA ALA A 128 -7.64 4.04 2.68
C ALA A 128 -7.88 3.83 1.17
N SER A 129 -6.91 3.25 0.46
CA SER A 129 -6.89 3.13 -1.00
C SER A 129 -7.05 4.48 -1.74
N ASP A 130 -6.70 5.58 -1.07
CA ASP A 130 -6.72 6.93 -1.62
C ASP A 130 -5.41 7.25 -2.36
N THR A 131 -5.48 7.32 -3.67
CA THR A 131 -4.34 7.58 -4.55
C THR A 131 -3.69 8.94 -4.31
N ALA A 132 -4.39 9.91 -3.70
CA ALA A 132 -3.78 11.19 -3.32
C ALA A 132 -2.64 10.97 -2.30
N LEU A 133 -2.84 10.10 -1.32
CA LEU A 133 -1.80 9.72 -0.35
C LEU A 133 -0.60 9.07 -1.04
N LEU A 134 -0.86 8.23 -2.06
CA LEU A 134 0.21 7.60 -2.83
C LEU A 134 1.02 8.63 -3.65
N SER A 135 0.35 9.62 -4.22
CA SER A 135 1.00 10.75 -4.89
C SER A 135 1.87 11.57 -3.93
N GLU A 136 1.38 11.87 -2.73
CA GLU A 136 2.19 12.56 -1.70
C GLU A 136 3.42 11.74 -1.31
N ALA A 137 3.27 10.43 -1.09
CA ALA A 137 4.40 9.54 -0.83
C ALA A 137 5.45 9.61 -1.95
N PHE A 138 5.00 9.59 -3.21
CA PHE A 138 5.88 9.72 -4.38
C PHE A 138 6.66 11.04 -4.36
N VAL A 139 6.01 12.18 -4.08
CA VAL A 139 6.66 13.50 -4.03
C VAL A 139 7.78 13.53 -3.00
N PHE A 140 7.53 13.01 -1.79
CA PHE A 140 8.57 12.95 -0.75
C PHE A 140 9.71 12.02 -1.14
N TYR A 141 9.43 10.81 -1.65
CA TYR A 141 10.49 9.90 -2.09
C TYR A 141 11.32 10.48 -3.24
N HIS A 142 10.66 11.09 -4.23
CA HIS A 142 11.33 11.76 -5.35
C HIS A 142 12.22 12.90 -4.85
N ALA A 143 11.70 13.76 -3.96
CA ALA A 143 12.47 14.85 -3.37
C ALA A 143 13.69 14.36 -2.58
N VAL A 144 13.61 13.18 -1.94
CA VAL A 144 14.74 12.59 -1.23
C VAL A 144 15.82 12.11 -2.20
N LEU A 145 15.42 11.48 -3.30
CA LEU A 145 16.33 11.00 -4.34
C LEU A 145 17.00 12.16 -5.08
N ASP A 146 16.20 13.13 -5.52
CA ASP A 146 16.64 14.29 -6.30
C ASP A 146 17.65 15.15 -5.54
N ARG A 147 17.39 15.38 -4.25
CA ARG A 147 18.31 16.09 -3.35
C ARG A 147 19.44 15.23 -2.84
N ALA A 148 19.60 14.00 -3.30
CA ALA A 148 20.78 13.17 -3.01
C ALA A 148 21.10 13.05 -1.51
N TYR A 149 20.08 12.92 -0.63
CA TYR A 149 20.32 12.97 0.82
C TYR A 149 21.20 11.82 1.35
N PHE A 150 21.27 10.70 0.63
CA PHE A 150 22.01 9.50 1.02
C PHE A 150 23.40 9.36 0.36
N LEU A 151 23.87 10.35 -0.39
CA LEU A 151 25.16 10.25 -1.12
C LEU A 151 26.38 10.34 -0.20
N ASP A 152 26.27 11.02 0.94
CA ASP A 152 27.40 11.36 1.83
C ASP A 152 27.60 10.38 3.02
N ASP A 153 26.90 9.24 3.05
CA ASP A 153 26.88 8.33 4.20
C ASP A 153 27.66 7.03 3.92
N HIS A 154 28.85 6.90 4.53
CA HIS A 154 29.81 5.82 4.23
C HIS A 154 29.76 4.62 5.19
N LEU A 155 28.98 4.67 6.28
CA LEU A 155 29.01 3.65 7.34
C LEU A 155 27.60 3.07 7.59
N GLY A 156 27.33 1.85 7.10
CA GLY A 156 26.05 1.16 7.31
C GLY A 156 24.84 1.74 6.55
N ALA A 157 25.09 2.75 5.71
CA ALA A 157 24.09 3.46 4.92
C ALA A 157 23.52 2.63 3.78
N SER A 158 24.31 1.72 3.19
CA SER A 158 23.96 1.01 1.95
C SER A 158 22.66 0.24 2.11
N THR A 159 22.47 -0.50 3.22
CA THR A 159 21.22 -1.24 3.47
C THR A 159 20.03 -0.30 3.68
N LYS A 160 20.21 0.83 4.38
CA LYS A 160 19.15 1.83 4.55
C LYS A 160 18.75 2.46 3.21
N HIS A 161 19.74 2.79 2.39
CA HIS A 161 19.55 3.38 1.08
C HIS A 161 18.90 2.38 0.11
N LEU A 162 19.31 1.11 0.12
CA LEU A 162 18.65 0.02 -0.62
C LEU A 162 17.18 -0.13 -0.21
N ARG A 163 16.87 -0.12 1.10
CA ARG A 163 15.48 -0.15 1.60
C ARG A 163 14.67 1.07 1.16
N PHE A 164 15.28 2.26 1.17
CA PHE A 164 14.65 3.48 0.67
C PHE A 164 14.31 3.34 -0.82
N LEU A 165 15.28 2.96 -1.65
CA LEU A 165 15.09 2.81 -3.11
C LEU A 165 14.05 1.74 -3.42
N ALA A 166 14.06 0.61 -2.71
CA ALA A 166 13.07 -0.46 -2.88
C ALA A 166 11.65 0.01 -2.52
N ARG A 167 11.47 0.77 -1.43
CA ARG A 167 10.16 1.36 -1.08
C ARG A 167 9.70 2.38 -2.10
N PHE A 168 10.61 3.22 -2.59
CA PHE A 168 10.27 4.18 -3.64
C PHE A 168 9.88 3.47 -4.95
N LEU A 169 10.61 2.42 -5.32
CA LEU A 169 10.29 1.59 -6.48
C LEU A 169 8.88 1.00 -6.37
N LEU A 170 8.51 0.49 -5.20
CA LEU A 170 7.16 -0.05 -4.94
C LEU A 170 6.08 1.02 -5.13
N VAL A 171 6.27 2.22 -4.56
CA VAL A 171 5.34 3.35 -4.73
C VAL A 171 5.23 3.77 -6.20
N ALA A 172 6.35 3.86 -6.91
CA ALA A 172 6.39 4.22 -8.33
C ALA A 172 5.69 3.18 -9.22
N LEU A 173 5.85 1.88 -8.91
CA LEU A 173 5.16 0.78 -9.57
C LEU A 173 3.65 0.86 -9.36
N ILE A 174 3.21 1.02 -8.11
CA ILE A 174 1.78 1.09 -7.78
C ILE A 174 1.15 2.30 -8.45
N LEU A 175 1.75 3.49 -8.37
CA LEU A 175 1.25 4.73 -8.99
C LEU A 175 1.34 4.72 -10.53
N SER A 176 1.86 3.64 -11.13
CA SER A 176 2.04 3.50 -12.58
C SER A 176 2.89 4.61 -13.23
N ARG A 177 3.89 5.15 -12.50
CA ARG A 177 4.91 6.07 -13.03
C ARG A 177 6.07 5.29 -13.67
N ARG A 178 5.74 4.53 -14.72
CA ARG A 178 6.55 3.41 -15.24
C ARG A 178 7.69 3.81 -16.19
N ALA A 179 7.51 4.84 -17.03
CA ALA A 179 8.37 5.06 -18.19
C ALA A 179 9.83 5.43 -17.88
N GLN A 180 10.09 6.22 -16.83
CA GLN A 180 11.44 6.71 -16.52
C GLN A 180 11.88 6.39 -15.09
N THR A 181 10.98 6.54 -14.11
CA THR A 181 11.33 6.39 -12.69
C THR A 181 11.65 4.95 -12.31
N VAL A 182 10.84 3.99 -12.75
CA VAL A 182 10.99 2.57 -12.38
C VAL A 182 12.31 1.97 -12.90
N PRO A 183 12.68 2.10 -14.20
CA PRO A 183 13.98 1.64 -14.69
C PRO A 183 15.16 2.32 -14.01
N ARG A 184 15.08 3.64 -13.75
CA ARG A 184 16.12 4.39 -13.05
C ARG A 184 16.36 3.85 -11.64
N LEU A 185 15.30 3.64 -10.87
CA LEU A 185 15.40 3.09 -9.50
C LEU A 185 15.95 1.67 -9.49
N ALA A 186 15.47 0.80 -10.38
CA ALA A 186 15.97 -0.56 -10.49
C ALA A 186 17.47 -0.60 -10.84
N GLY A 187 17.92 0.29 -11.73
CA GLY A 187 19.33 0.48 -12.06
C GLY A 187 20.14 0.93 -10.85
N GLN A 188 19.68 1.96 -10.14
CA GLN A 188 20.36 2.49 -8.94
C GLN A 188 20.48 1.46 -7.81
N ILE A 189 19.45 0.64 -7.56
CA ILE A 189 19.51 -0.45 -6.57
C ILE A 189 20.61 -1.44 -6.95
N ARG A 190 20.70 -1.81 -8.23
CA ARG A 190 21.72 -2.74 -8.73
C ARG A 190 23.13 -2.17 -8.57
N SER A 191 23.36 -0.96 -9.04
CA SER A 191 24.66 -0.27 -8.91
C SER A 191 25.08 -0.13 -7.45
N LEU A 192 24.16 0.28 -6.57
CA LEU A 192 24.43 0.43 -5.14
C LEU A 192 24.78 -0.91 -4.48
N LEU A 193 24.12 -2.01 -4.86
CA LEU A 193 24.45 -3.34 -4.36
C LEU A 193 25.85 -3.79 -4.81
N ASP A 194 26.19 -3.55 -6.08
CA ASP A 194 27.51 -3.92 -6.64
C ASP A 194 28.65 -3.16 -5.96
N GLU A 195 28.47 -1.87 -5.70
CA GLU A 195 29.42 -1.01 -4.97
C GLU A 195 29.58 -1.42 -3.49
N SER A 196 28.49 -1.86 -2.87
CA SER A 196 28.45 -2.22 -1.45
C SER A 196 28.90 -3.66 -1.14
N LYS A 197 29.35 -4.42 -2.14
CA LYS A 197 29.82 -5.80 -1.99
C LYS A 197 30.93 -5.97 -0.94
N LYS A 198 31.80 -4.98 -0.77
CA LYS A 198 32.92 -5.02 0.19
C LYS A 198 32.54 -4.52 1.59
N THR A 199 31.44 -3.78 1.72
CA THR A 199 31.04 -3.09 2.96
C THR A 199 29.86 -3.78 3.67
N LEU A 200 29.01 -4.50 2.93
CA LEU A 200 27.90 -5.27 3.49
C LEU A 200 28.37 -6.59 4.09
N GLN A 201 27.64 -7.03 5.11
CA GLN A 201 27.79 -8.40 5.62
C GLN A 201 27.35 -9.40 4.54
N GLU A 202 27.99 -10.58 4.51
CA GLU A 202 27.72 -11.59 3.49
C GLU A 202 26.27 -12.10 3.49
N ALA A 203 25.62 -12.15 4.66
CA ALA A 203 24.20 -12.48 4.78
C ALA A 203 23.33 -11.40 4.10
N ASP A 204 23.48 -10.14 4.50
CA ASP A 204 22.75 -8.99 3.93
C ASP A 204 22.97 -8.89 2.41
N TYR A 205 24.21 -9.07 1.95
CA TYR A 205 24.52 -9.01 0.52
C TYR A 205 23.78 -10.11 -0.27
N ARG A 206 23.71 -11.35 0.26
CA ARG A 206 22.98 -12.45 -0.38
C ARG A 206 21.48 -12.20 -0.41
N GLU A 207 20.92 -11.63 0.66
CA GLU A 207 19.51 -11.23 0.73
C GLU A 207 19.19 -10.15 -0.31
N TRP A 208 19.97 -9.06 -0.34
CA TRP A 208 19.76 -7.99 -1.32
C TRP A 208 19.99 -8.43 -2.75
N LYS A 209 20.92 -9.36 -2.99
CA LYS A 209 21.09 -9.99 -4.29
C LYS A 209 19.83 -10.75 -4.71
N HIS A 210 19.15 -11.45 -3.80
CA HIS A 210 17.85 -12.06 -4.09
C HIS A 210 16.79 -11.01 -4.39
N VAL A 211 16.71 -9.93 -3.60
CA VAL A 211 15.76 -8.83 -3.85
C VAL A 211 15.97 -8.19 -5.23
N VAL A 212 17.21 -7.95 -5.65
CA VAL A 212 17.52 -7.41 -7.00
C VAL A 212 17.11 -8.38 -8.10
N GLN A 213 17.27 -9.69 -7.88
CA GLN A 213 16.79 -10.71 -8.81
C GLN A 213 15.26 -10.74 -8.88
N GLU A 214 14.56 -10.65 -7.75
CA GLU A 214 13.10 -10.53 -7.69
C GLU A 214 12.62 -9.31 -8.47
N ILE A 215 13.18 -8.12 -8.21
CA ILE A 215 12.88 -6.89 -8.96
C ILE A 215 13.08 -7.11 -10.46
N THR A 216 14.21 -7.69 -10.86
CA THR A 216 14.53 -7.90 -12.28
C THR A 216 13.54 -8.86 -12.94
N ARG A 217 13.17 -9.96 -12.27
CA ARG A 217 12.16 -10.91 -12.77
C ARG A 217 10.78 -10.25 -12.86
N PHE A 218 10.39 -9.49 -11.84
CA PHE A 218 9.13 -8.76 -11.78
C PHE A 218 8.97 -7.78 -12.94
N LEU A 219 9.97 -6.89 -13.13
CA LEU A 219 9.94 -5.90 -14.21
C LEU A 219 9.97 -6.55 -15.59
N LYS A 220 10.69 -7.67 -15.75
CA LYS A 220 10.68 -8.43 -17.00
C LYS A 220 9.29 -8.99 -17.30
N ALA A 221 8.61 -9.55 -16.30
CA ALA A 221 7.27 -10.11 -16.45
C ALA A 221 6.17 -9.04 -16.62
N ASP A 222 6.37 -7.83 -16.07
CA ASP A 222 5.47 -6.68 -16.24
C ASP A 222 5.73 -5.90 -17.55
N SER A 223 6.88 -6.11 -18.21
CA SER A 223 7.26 -5.40 -19.44
C SER A 223 6.18 -5.34 -20.54
N PRO A 224 5.34 -6.36 -20.79
CA PRO A 224 4.29 -6.27 -21.81
C PRO A 224 3.20 -5.24 -21.48
N PHE A 225 3.04 -4.85 -20.22
CA PHE A 225 2.07 -3.85 -19.75
C PHE A 225 2.69 -2.47 -19.52
N MET A 226 4.01 -2.31 -19.66
CA MET A 226 4.66 -1.01 -19.48
C MET A 226 4.34 -0.01 -20.58
N ASN A 227 4.06 -0.48 -21.80
CA ASN A 227 3.73 0.35 -22.97
C ASN A 227 2.30 0.12 -23.49
N LYS A 228 1.47 -0.63 -22.75
CA LYS A 228 0.07 -0.90 -23.10
C LYS A 228 -0.84 -0.07 -22.21
N ARG A 229 -2.11 0.01 -22.65
CA ARG A 229 -3.22 0.59 -21.90
C ARG A 229 -3.14 0.23 -20.40
N PRO A 230 -3.31 1.20 -19.49
CA PRO A 230 -3.40 0.93 -18.05
C PRO A 230 -4.44 -0.16 -17.76
N LEU A 231 -4.16 -1.00 -16.77
CA LEU A 231 -5.17 -1.94 -16.24
C LEU A 231 -6.28 -1.24 -15.46
N ARG A 232 -6.10 0.05 -15.18
CA ARG A 232 -7.04 0.92 -14.47
C ARG A 232 -8.17 1.33 -15.38
N TYR A 233 -9.36 1.54 -14.80
CA TYR A 233 -10.45 2.14 -15.53
C TYR A 233 -10.08 3.58 -15.93
N SER A 234 -10.29 3.93 -17.19
CA SER A 234 -9.95 5.21 -17.77
C SER A 234 -11.05 5.69 -18.69
N TYR A 235 -11.65 6.86 -18.42
CA TYR A 235 -12.65 7.43 -19.35
C TYR A 235 -12.13 7.62 -20.78
N ALA A 236 -10.81 7.73 -20.97
CA ALA A 236 -10.21 7.86 -22.30
C ALA A 236 -10.25 6.55 -23.10
N PHE A 237 -10.29 5.40 -22.43
CA PHE A 237 -10.16 4.08 -23.07
C PHE A 237 -11.32 3.12 -22.75
N ASP A 238 -12.11 3.40 -21.71
CA ASP A 238 -13.25 2.62 -21.25
C ASP A 238 -14.58 3.26 -21.64
N PRO A 239 -15.61 2.44 -21.90
CA PRO A 239 -16.97 2.94 -22.03
C PRO A 239 -17.41 3.62 -20.71
N PRO A 240 -18.16 4.73 -20.78
CA PRO A 240 -18.70 5.39 -19.58
C PRO A 240 -19.47 4.40 -18.70
N PRO A 241 -19.43 4.51 -17.36
CA PRO A 241 -20.03 3.53 -16.47
C PRO A 241 -21.53 3.38 -16.69
N GLU A 242 -22.19 4.46 -17.13
CA GLU A 242 -23.61 4.53 -17.47
C GLU A 242 -24.01 3.67 -18.68
N THR A 243 -23.05 3.33 -19.55
CA THR A 243 -23.28 2.48 -20.72
C THR A 243 -23.02 1.00 -20.44
N LEU A 244 -22.49 0.67 -19.25
CA LEU A 244 -22.26 -0.72 -18.84
C LEU A 244 -23.59 -1.43 -18.50
N PRO A 245 -23.70 -2.74 -18.80
CA PRO A 245 -24.88 -3.52 -18.46
C PRO A 245 -25.15 -3.44 -16.95
N THR A 246 -26.26 -2.80 -16.59
CA THR A 246 -26.70 -2.78 -15.18
C THR A 246 -27.40 -4.09 -14.89
N ILE A 247 -27.03 -4.76 -13.80
CA ILE A 247 -27.74 -5.94 -13.32
C ILE A 247 -29.19 -5.51 -13.07
N PRO A 248 -30.20 -6.15 -13.71
CA PRO A 248 -31.61 -5.81 -13.48
C PRO A 248 -31.87 -5.83 -11.98
N PRO A 249 -32.51 -4.80 -11.40
CA PRO A 249 -32.74 -4.73 -9.97
C PRO A 249 -33.67 -5.87 -9.56
N THR A 250 -33.11 -7.03 -9.22
CA THR A 250 -33.85 -8.14 -8.64
C THR A 250 -34.19 -7.74 -7.21
N VAL A 251 -35.41 -7.22 -7.08
CA VAL A 251 -36.17 -6.96 -5.85
C VAL A 251 -35.38 -6.18 -4.77
N LYS A 252 -35.63 -4.85 -4.72
CA LYS A 252 -35.35 -3.92 -3.60
C LYS A 252 -33.90 -3.52 -3.29
N LYS A 253 -32.88 -3.99 -4.01
CA LYS A 253 -31.49 -3.55 -3.75
C LYS A 253 -31.12 -2.33 -4.59
N ARG A 254 -30.84 -1.21 -3.90
CA ARG A 254 -30.07 -0.07 -4.43
C ARG A 254 -28.76 -0.62 -5.02
N GLY A 255 -28.26 -0.03 -6.10
CA GLY A 255 -27.07 -0.53 -6.81
C GLY A 255 -25.92 -0.88 -5.85
N LEU A 256 -25.37 -2.09 -5.99
CA LEU A 256 -24.26 -2.55 -5.16
C LEU A 256 -22.98 -1.83 -5.59
N LEU A 257 -22.32 -1.16 -4.65
CA LEU A 257 -21.01 -0.57 -4.87
C LEU A 257 -19.92 -1.51 -4.38
N LEU A 258 -18.89 -1.75 -5.19
CA LEU A 258 -17.69 -2.45 -4.73
C LEU A 258 -16.91 -1.56 -3.75
N SER A 259 -16.84 -1.98 -2.49
CA SER A 259 -16.20 -1.18 -1.43
C SER A 259 -14.95 -1.80 -0.83
N ASP A 260 -14.80 -3.12 -0.89
CA ASP A 260 -13.66 -3.85 -0.34
C ASP A 260 -13.17 -4.89 -1.33
N ALA A 261 -11.88 -5.16 -1.31
CA ALA A 261 -11.26 -6.24 -2.03
C ALA A 261 -10.22 -6.94 -1.15
N ILE A 262 -10.30 -8.26 -1.07
CA ILE A 262 -9.25 -9.11 -0.49
C ILE A 262 -8.52 -9.78 -1.65
N LEU A 263 -7.21 -9.58 -1.75
CA LEU A 263 -6.36 -10.14 -2.80
C LEU A 263 -5.34 -11.08 -2.15
N CYS A 264 -5.42 -12.37 -2.43
CA CYS A 264 -4.50 -13.35 -1.88
C CYS A 264 -3.85 -14.19 -2.96
N SER A 265 -2.55 -14.44 -2.81
CA SER A 265 -1.84 -15.43 -3.63
C SER A 265 -1.01 -16.42 -2.83
N TYR A 266 -0.94 -17.64 -3.35
CA TYR A 266 -0.40 -18.84 -2.71
C TYR A 266 0.42 -19.74 -3.62
N TYR A 267 0.52 -19.46 -4.92
CA TYR A 267 1.33 -20.31 -5.80
C TYR A 267 2.80 -20.31 -5.36
N HIS A 268 3.47 -21.44 -5.60
CA HIS A 268 4.91 -21.52 -5.43
C HIS A 268 5.64 -20.83 -6.58
N ASN A 269 6.84 -20.31 -6.30
CA ASN A 269 7.74 -19.72 -7.29
C ASN A 269 7.13 -18.57 -8.12
N GLU A 270 6.18 -17.85 -7.54
CA GLU A 270 5.57 -16.69 -8.19
C GLU A 270 6.57 -15.56 -8.39
N VAL A 271 6.44 -14.88 -9.52
CA VAL A 271 7.14 -13.62 -9.74
C VAL A 271 6.55 -12.58 -8.80
N LYS A 272 7.37 -12.12 -7.85
CA LYS A 272 7.00 -11.12 -6.85
C LYS A 272 8.05 -10.04 -6.69
N PHE A 273 7.64 -8.95 -6.10
CA PHE A 273 8.54 -7.97 -5.51
C PHE A 273 8.01 -7.60 -4.14
N THR A 274 8.81 -7.78 -3.09
CA THR A 274 8.34 -7.73 -1.69
C THR A 274 7.24 -8.76 -1.44
N ASP A 275 6.10 -8.35 -0.90
CA ASP A 275 4.91 -9.18 -0.65
C ASP A 275 3.86 -9.04 -1.76
N LEU A 276 4.22 -8.42 -2.89
CA LEU A 276 3.32 -8.18 -4.01
C LEU A 276 3.67 -9.09 -5.18
N THR A 277 2.83 -10.09 -5.42
CA THR A 277 2.93 -10.99 -6.57
C THR A 277 2.43 -10.30 -7.84
N LEU A 278 2.84 -10.77 -9.01
CA LEU A 278 2.49 -10.13 -10.28
C LEU A 278 0.97 -10.09 -10.54
N ASP A 279 0.26 -11.16 -10.17
CA ASP A 279 -1.19 -11.27 -10.31
C ASP A 279 -1.94 -10.36 -9.34
N THR A 280 -1.56 -10.33 -8.06
CA THR A 280 -2.13 -9.41 -7.07
C THR A 280 -1.83 -7.96 -7.40
N PHE A 281 -0.64 -7.65 -7.94
CA PHE A 281 -0.34 -6.32 -8.49
C PHE A 281 -1.29 -5.94 -9.62
N ARG A 282 -1.56 -6.84 -10.57
CA ARG A 282 -2.48 -6.58 -11.68
C ARG A 282 -3.91 -6.38 -11.19
N MET A 283 -4.38 -7.23 -10.29
CA MET A 283 -5.69 -7.08 -9.65
C MET A 283 -5.79 -5.76 -8.87
N LEU A 284 -4.74 -5.36 -8.16
CA LEU A 284 -4.65 -4.06 -7.48
C LEU A 284 -4.86 -2.92 -8.48
N GLN A 285 -4.20 -2.96 -9.64
CA GLN A 285 -4.35 -1.94 -10.69
C GLN A 285 -5.77 -1.94 -11.30
N CYS A 286 -6.39 -3.10 -11.52
CA CYS A 286 -7.76 -3.19 -12.03
C CYS A 286 -8.81 -2.57 -11.09
N LEU A 287 -8.47 -2.46 -9.81
CA LEU A 287 -9.35 -1.92 -8.76
C LEU A 287 -9.08 -0.44 -8.47
N GLU A 288 -8.32 0.26 -9.32
CA GLU A 288 -8.09 1.69 -9.18
C GLU A 288 -8.68 2.47 -10.35
N TRP A 289 -9.21 3.64 -10.03
CA TRP A 289 -9.54 4.65 -11.02
C TRP A 289 -8.25 5.27 -11.59
N GLU A 290 -8.19 5.45 -12.90
CA GLU A 290 -7.15 6.28 -13.50
C GLU A 290 -7.51 7.77 -13.30
N PRO A 291 -6.63 8.57 -12.69
CA PRO A 291 -6.85 10.01 -12.58
C PRO A 291 -6.81 10.64 -14.00
N CYS A 292 -7.97 11.04 -14.52
CA CYS A 292 -8.17 11.85 -15.74
C CYS A 292 -7.24 11.56 -16.93
N GLY A 293 -7.04 10.28 -17.29
CA GLY A 293 -6.22 9.92 -18.45
C GLY A 293 -4.75 10.36 -18.35
N SER A 294 -4.20 10.44 -17.13
CA SER A 294 -2.79 10.79 -16.88
C SER A 294 -1.79 9.97 -17.70
N PHE A 295 -2.15 8.74 -18.12
CA PHE A 295 -1.40 7.94 -19.08
C PHE A 295 -1.26 8.61 -20.46
N ALA A 296 -2.31 9.25 -20.97
CA ALA A 296 -2.28 10.00 -22.22
C ALA A 296 -1.47 11.31 -22.11
N GLN A 297 -1.42 11.92 -20.93
CA GLN A 297 -0.66 13.16 -20.68
C GLN A 297 0.84 12.91 -20.45
N ASN A 298 1.23 11.72 -19.97
CA ASN A 298 2.62 11.40 -19.60
C ASN A 298 3.59 11.20 -20.78
N ASN A 299 3.16 11.44 -22.02
CA ASN A 299 4.08 11.62 -23.15
C ASN A 299 4.71 13.03 -23.20
N GLY A 300 4.39 13.92 -22.26
CA GLY A 300 4.81 15.33 -22.26
C GLY A 300 5.37 15.87 -20.95
N TYR A 301 6.08 15.08 -20.13
CA TYR A 301 6.95 15.67 -19.10
C TYR A 301 8.21 16.23 -19.78
N SER A 302 8.12 17.45 -20.31
CA SER A 302 9.29 18.22 -20.74
C SER A 302 10.06 18.63 -19.48
N ALA A 303 11.32 18.22 -19.39
CA ALA A 303 12.22 18.47 -18.27
C ALA A 303 12.82 19.90 -18.27
N HIS A 304 12.07 20.89 -18.74
CA HIS A 304 12.49 22.29 -18.74
C HIS A 304 11.30 23.18 -18.41
N ASP A 305 11.10 23.43 -17.12
CA ASP A 305 10.46 24.65 -16.64
C ASP A 305 11.22 25.10 -15.37
N GLU A 306 12.29 25.85 -15.60
CA GLU A 306 13.14 26.47 -14.58
C GLU A 306 12.50 27.72 -13.95
N SER A 307 11.17 27.87 -13.96
CA SER A 307 10.50 29.00 -13.32
C SER A 307 9.97 28.60 -11.94
N GLY A 308 10.71 28.97 -10.90
CA GLY A 308 10.41 28.73 -9.50
C GLY A 308 9.21 29.53 -8.96
N GLN A 309 8.01 29.28 -9.48
CA GLN A 309 6.77 29.83 -8.94
C GLN A 309 5.71 28.74 -8.69
N ASN A 310 5.40 28.53 -7.41
CA ASN A 310 4.18 27.91 -6.89
C ASN A 310 3.82 26.50 -7.39
N HIS A 311 4.41 25.47 -6.79
CA HIS A 311 3.80 24.13 -6.74
C HIS A 311 3.03 23.91 -5.43
N PRO A 312 1.77 24.35 -5.36
CA PRO A 312 0.75 23.57 -4.68
C PRO A 312 -0.34 23.19 -5.68
N ASN A 313 -0.70 21.90 -5.73
CA ASN A 313 -1.95 21.37 -6.33
C ASN A 313 -1.96 20.81 -7.76
N LEU A 314 -0.84 20.64 -8.49
CA LEU A 314 -0.94 20.02 -9.83
C LEU A 314 -1.29 18.51 -9.80
N LEU A 315 -1.09 17.82 -8.67
CA LEU A 315 -1.47 16.41 -8.48
C LEU A 315 -2.79 16.22 -7.73
N LYS A 316 -3.30 17.26 -7.06
CA LYS A 316 -4.57 17.20 -6.31
C LYS A 316 -5.79 17.29 -7.23
N ASP A 317 -5.65 17.92 -8.40
CA ASP A 317 -6.72 18.14 -9.37
C ASP A 317 -6.93 17.02 -10.40
N LEU A 318 -6.25 15.87 -10.26
CA LEU A 318 -6.43 14.75 -11.20
C LEU A 318 -7.54 13.76 -10.80
N ARG A 319 -8.09 13.86 -9.58
CA ARG A 319 -9.22 13.01 -9.21
C ARG A 319 -10.50 13.68 -9.71
N ASP A 320 -11.09 13.11 -10.75
CA ASP A 320 -12.44 13.47 -11.16
C ASP A 320 -13.39 13.31 -9.96
N ALA A 321 -13.97 14.42 -9.50
CA ALA A 321 -14.88 14.43 -8.35
C ALA A 321 -16.15 13.61 -8.62
N ALA A 322 -16.45 13.31 -9.89
CA ALA A 322 -17.54 12.44 -10.29
C ALA A 322 -17.24 10.94 -10.05
N LEU A 323 -15.95 10.56 -9.89
CA LEU A 323 -15.58 9.16 -9.68
C LEU A 323 -15.79 8.71 -8.22
N PRO A 324 -16.40 7.54 -8.00
CA PRO A 324 -16.57 7.00 -6.66
C PRO A 324 -15.22 6.71 -5.99
N PRO A 325 -15.18 6.54 -4.66
CA PRO A 325 -13.95 6.10 -3.98
C PRO A 325 -13.46 4.76 -4.51
N ASN A 326 -12.14 4.54 -4.49
CA ASN A 326 -11.57 3.22 -4.74
C ASN A 326 -12.05 2.24 -3.65
N PRO A 327 -12.23 0.95 -3.97
CA PRO A 327 -12.44 -0.07 -2.95
C PRO A 327 -11.21 -0.19 -2.05
N LEU A 328 -11.44 -0.51 -0.78
CA LEU A 328 -10.39 -0.76 0.20
C LEU A 328 -9.72 -2.10 -0.09
N LYS A 329 -8.44 -2.08 -0.44
CA LYS A 329 -7.71 -3.27 -0.90
C LYS A 329 -6.87 -3.85 0.24
N THR A 330 -7.09 -5.12 0.58
CA THR A 330 -6.28 -5.88 1.55
C THR A 330 -5.50 -6.96 0.80
N VAL A 331 -4.20 -6.75 0.63
CA VAL A 331 -3.30 -7.71 -0.02
C VAL A 331 -2.70 -8.63 1.03
N LEU A 332 -2.82 -9.94 0.84
CA LEU A 332 -2.24 -10.94 1.72
C LEU A 332 -1.35 -11.88 0.90
N TYR A 333 -0.07 -11.95 1.25
CA TYR A 333 0.87 -12.89 0.65
C TYR A 333 0.98 -14.13 1.54
N ARG A 334 0.52 -15.28 1.03
CA ARG A 334 0.56 -16.57 1.73
C ARG A 334 0.11 -16.55 3.20
N PRO A 335 -1.06 -15.96 3.57
CA PRO A 335 -1.50 -15.99 4.96
C PRO A 335 -1.94 -17.41 5.36
N SER A 336 -1.79 -17.78 6.63
CA SER A 336 -2.35 -19.03 7.14
C SER A 336 -3.88 -19.06 7.00
N VAL A 337 -4.49 -20.27 6.94
CA VAL A 337 -5.96 -20.43 6.90
C VAL A 337 -6.64 -19.59 8.00
N PRO A 338 -6.24 -19.65 9.28
CA PRO A 338 -6.89 -18.85 10.32
C PRO A 338 -6.67 -17.35 10.13
N HIS A 339 -5.51 -16.92 9.63
CA HIS A 339 -5.26 -15.51 9.37
C HIS A 339 -6.15 -14.99 8.25
N PHE A 340 -6.29 -15.74 7.15
CA PHE A 340 -7.20 -15.40 6.05
C PHE A 340 -8.66 -15.30 6.54
N LEU A 341 -9.14 -16.33 7.25
CA LEU A 341 -10.52 -16.34 7.77
C LEU A 341 -10.77 -15.20 8.77
N LYS A 342 -9.78 -14.85 9.62
CA LYS A 342 -9.87 -13.69 10.51
C LYS A 342 -10.04 -12.38 9.74
N VAL A 343 -9.24 -12.18 8.70
CA VAL A 343 -9.34 -10.96 7.86
C VAL A 343 -10.68 -10.93 7.14
N LEU A 344 -11.11 -12.06 6.56
CA LEU A 344 -12.39 -12.19 5.87
C LEU A 344 -13.57 -11.89 6.80
N ALA A 345 -13.57 -12.45 8.01
CA ALA A 345 -14.60 -12.20 9.02
C ALA A 345 -14.65 -10.72 9.42
N THR A 346 -13.49 -10.12 9.72
CA THR A 346 -13.39 -8.69 10.07
C THR A 346 -13.96 -7.82 8.96
N LYS A 347 -13.59 -8.10 7.70
CA LYS A 347 -14.07 -7.35 6.54
C LYS A 347 -15.57 -7.54 6.28
N CYS A 348 -16.10 -8.75 6.49
CA CYS A 348 -17.54 -9.02 6.36
C CYS A 348 -18.38 -8.29 7.41
N GLU A 349 -17.87 -8.20 8.64
CA GLU A 349 -18.53 -7.47 9.74
C GLU A 349 -18.53 -5.97 9.47
N GLU A 350 -17.40 -5.42 9.02
CA GLU A 350 -17.24 -3.99 8.71
C GLU A 350 -17.88 -3.56 7.37
N LEU A 351 -18.39 -4.50 6.56
CA LEU A 351 -18.94 -4.20 5.23
C LEU A 351 -20.27 -3.41 5.34
N PRO A 352 -20.40 -2.22 4.73
CA PRO A 352 -21.65 -1.48 4.70
C PRO A 352 -22.82 -2.25 4.06
N LEU A 353 -24.06 -1.90 4.45
CA LEU A 353 -25.26 -2.66 4.06
C LEU A 353 -25.58 -2.68 2.55
N ASN A 354 -25.10 -1.69 1.78
CA ASN A 354 -25.38 -1.56 0.34
C ASN A 354 -24.12 -1.73 -0.53
N THR A 355 -23.11 -2.41 0.00
CA THR A 355 -21.84 -2.62 -0.69
C THR A 355 -21.53 -4.09 -0.86
N MET A 356 -20.60 -4.38 -1.77
CA MET A 356 -20.08 -5.71 -2.01
C MET A 356 -18.57 -5.77 -1.77
N MET A 357 -18.08 -6.96 -1.46
CA MET A 357 -16.67 -7.25 -1.34
C MET A 357 -16.21 -8.21 -2.45
N LEU A 358 -15.09 -7.90 -3.08
CA LEU A 358 -14.40 -8.80 -3.99
C LEU A 358 -13.39 -9.64 -3.20
N ILE A 359 -13.32 -10.94 -3.52
CA ILE A 359 -12.30 -11.84 -3.00
C ILE A 359 -11.61 -12.46 -4.20
N TYR A 360 -10.32 -12.22 -4.34
CA TYR A 360 -9.44 -12.85 -5.31
C TYR A 360 -8.52 -13.84 -4.58
N LEU A 361 -8.62 -15.12 -4.93
CA LEU A 361 -7.77 -16.18 -4.41
C LEU A 361 -7.03 -16.85 -5.57
N SER A 362 -5.71 -16.74 -5.54
CA SER A 362 -4.81 -17.42 -6.46
C SER A 362 -4.07 -18.52 -5.71
N ALA A 363 -4.39 -19.78 -5.99
CA ALA A 363 -3.82 -20.92 -5.27
C ALA A 363 -3.89 -22.20 -6.08
N ALA A 364 -2.91 -23.07 -5.90
CA ALA A 364 -2.96 -24.43 -6.43
C ALA A 364 -4.09 -25.21 -5.73
N GLY A 365 -4.90 -25.90 -6.52
CA GLY A 365 -5.88 -26.85 -6.01
C GLY A 365 -5.22 -28.17 -5.66
N GLU A 366 -5.53 -28.68 -4.48
CA GLU A 366 -5.25 -30.06 -4.11
C GLU A 366 -6.51 -30.88 -4.38
N VAL A 367 -6.44 -31.72 -5.41
CA VAL A 367 -7.38 -32.82 -5.63
C VAL A 367 -6.57 -34.06 -5.34
N GLY A 368 -7.06 -34.92 -4.43
CA GLY A 368 -6.34 -36.09 -3.95
C GLY A 368 -5.53 -36.80 -5.04
N SER A 369 -4.22 -36.59 -5.02
CA SER A 369 -3.24 -37.42 -5.69
C SER A 369 -2.01 -37.46 -4.78
N SER A 370 -1.62 -38.68 -4.46
CA SER A 370 -0.43 -39.05 -3.69
C SER A 370 0.69 -38.02 -3.74
N GLY A 371 1.13 -37.59 -2.57
CA GLY A 371 2.15 -36.56 -2.39
C GLY A 371 3.37 -36.75 -3.28
N LEU A 372 3.45 -35.90 -4.30
CA LEU A 372 4.67 -35.46 -4.94
C LEU A 372 4.45 -33.99 -5.32
N GLY A 373 4.65 -33.10 -4.35
CA GLY A 373 4.93 -31.70 -4.67
C GLY A 373 6.25 -31.63 -5.45
N PRO A 374 6.48 -30.60 -6.28
CA PRO A 374 7.73 -30.45 -7.00
C PRO A 374 8.88 -30.35 -5.99
N ASP A 375 9.81 -31.31 -6.06
CA ASP A 375 11.09 -31.23 -5.35
C ASP A 375 11.82 -29.97 -5.79
N THR A 376 11.74 -28.92 -5.00
CA THR A 376 12.66 -27.78 -5.08
C THR A 376 13.09 -27.45 -3.66
N SER A 377 14.22 -28.04 -3.27
CA SER A 377 14.96 -27.70 -2.06
C SER A 377 15.43 -26.24 -2.14
N GLU A 378 14.61 -25.30 -1.68
CA GLU A 378 15.07 -24.00 -1.21
C GLU A 378 14.93 -23.96 0.31
N ARG A 379 16.07 -24.08 0.99
CA ARG A 379 16.19 -23.90 2.43
C ARG A 379 15.89 -22.44 2.75
N VAL A 380 14.68 -22.14 3.20
CA VAL A 380 14.38 -20.90 3.90
C VAL A 380 15.09 -20.99 5.26
N VAL A 381 16.17 -20.24 5.40
CA VAL A 381 16.88 -20.09 6.67
C VAL A 381 16.05 -19.12 7.53
N ASN A 382 15.07 -19.64 8.26
CA ASN A 382 14.53 -18.98 9.44
C ASN A 382 15.26 -19.54 10.66
N SER A 383 16.21 -18.76 11.18
CA SER A 383 16.82 -19.04 12.48
C SER A 383 15.84 -18.69 13.60
N PHE A 384 15.84 -19.56 14.63
CA PHE A 384 15.22 -19.48 15.97
C PHE A 384 13.79 -20.03 16.13
N SER A 385 13.65 -21.35 16.25
CA SER A 385 13.57 -22.02 17.57
C SER A 385 13.55 -23.55 17.38
N GLN A 386 14.54 -24.19 17.96
CA GLN A 386 14.78 -25.63 17.97
C GLN A 386 13.73 -26.36 18.81
N PHE A 387 12.99 -27.29 18.21
CA PHE A 387 12.53 -28.53 18.86
C PHE A 387 12.35 -29.62 17.80
N ASP A 388 13.35 -30.51 17.74
CA ASP A 388 13.20 -31.84 17.15
C ASP A 388 12.12 -32.62 17.92
N ILE A 389 11.24 -33.35 17.23
CA ILE A 389 10.69 -34.65 17.62
C ILE A 389 10.04 -35.32 16.38
N SER A 390 10.78 -36.32 15.88
CA SER A 390 10.39 -37.58 15.23
C SER A 390 9.12 -37.69 14.34
N ASN A 391 9.39 -38.07 13.07
CA ASN A 391 8.74 -39.14 12.30
C ASN A 391 7.45 -39.75 12.88
N THR A 392 6.30 -39.33 12.35
CA THR A 392 5.06 -40.13 12.37
C THR A 392 4.65 -40.43 10.93
N ARG A 393 4.58 -41.73 10.65
CA ARG A 393 4.26 -42.31 9.34
C ARG A 393 2.88 -41.83 8.88
N ALA A 394 2.80 -41.44 7.61
CA ALA A 394 1.54 -41.13 6.93
C ALA A 394 0.60 -42.34 6.96
N VAL A 395 -0.47 -42.24 7.74
CA VAL A 395 -1.62 -43.14 7.62
C VAL A 395 -2.39 -42.69 6.37
N THR A 396 -2.27 -43.47 5.31
CA THR A 396 -3.09 -43.37 4.10
C THR A 396 -4.51 -43.84 4.42
N SER A 397 -5.41 -42.91 4.79
CA SER A 397 -6.85 -43.12 4.62
C SER A 397 -7.24 -42.63 3.23
N LYS A 398 -7.74 -43.55 2.40
CA LYS A 398 -8.52 -43.23 1.19
C LYS A 398 -9.87 -42.68 1.65
N GLU A 399 -9.90 -41.44 2.12
CA GLU A 399 -11.13 -40.66 2.17
C GLU A 399 -11.21 -39.88 0.86
N ASP A 400 -12.40 -39.85 0.27
CA ASP A 400 -12.75 -38.95 -0.85
C ASP A 400 -12.56 -37.52 -0.35
N LYS A 401 -11.33 -37.00 -0.43
CA LYS A 401 -11.00 -35.66 0.03
C LYS A 401 -11.65 -34.66 -0.91
N GLU A 402 -12.56 -33.86 -0.37
CA GLU A 402 -13.20 -32.76 -1.08
C GLU A 402 -12.15 -31.81 -1.69
N PRO A 403 -12.41 -31.27 -2.89
CA PRO A 403 -11.48 -30.35 -3.56
C PRO A 403 -11.27 -29.08 -2.72
N CYS A 404 -10.02 -28.73 -2.45
CA CYS A 404 -9.64 -27.57 -1.63
C CYS A 404 -8.45 -26.78 -2.18
N LEU A 405 -8.41 -25.47 -1.91
CA LEU A 405 -7.30 -24.60 -2.28
C LEU A 405 -6.19 -24.75 -1.25
N TRP A 406 -5.01 -25.12 -1.70
CA TRP A 406 -3.88 -25.34 -0.81
C TRP A 406 -3.12 -24.03 -0.53
N LEU A 407 -3.02 -23.67 0.75
CA LEU A 407 -2.40 -22.43 1.23
C LEU A 407 -0.93 -22.61 1.69
N GLY A 408 -0.40 -23.81 1.58
CA GLY A 408 1.05 -24.06 1.59
C GLY A 408 1.84 -23.89 2.87
N CYS A 409 1.19 -23.70 4.02
CA CYS A 409 1.89 -23.70 5.29
C CYS A 409 2.22 -25.15 5.71
N ARG A 410 3.46 -25.59 5.49
CA ARG A 410 3.87 -26.98 5.81
C ARG A 410 4.21 -27.22 7.29
N GLU A 411 4.28 -26.15 8.09
CA GLU A 411 4.87 -26.14 9.44
C GLU A 411 3.86 -26.33 10.58
N GLY A 412 2.58 -26.56 10.28
CA GLY A 412 1.55 -26.79 11.29
C GLY A 412 0.80 -28.10 11.11
N GLU A 413 0.55 -28.82 12.21
CA GLU A 413 -0.43 -29.91 12.27
C GLU A 413 -1.84 -29.32 12.02
N GLY A 414 -2.32 -29.38 10.78
CA GLY A 414 -3.64 -28.89 10.40
C GLY A 414 -3.89 -29.00 8.89
N SER A 415 -5.17 -28.96 8.50
CA SER A 415 -5.53 -28.81 7.08
C SER A 415 -5.17 -27.39 6.64
N ASN A 416 -4.16 -27.26 5.78
CA ASN A 416 -3.74 -25.97 5.22
C ASN A 416 -4.49 -25.67 3.91
N CYS A 417 -5.78 -25.97 3.92
CA CYS A 417 -6.65 -25.89 2.77
C CYS A 417 -7.84 -24.96 3.06
N ILE A 418 -8.30 -24.24 2.03
CA ILE A 418 -9.58 -23.55 2.03
C ILE A 418 -10.55 -24.38 1.22
N TYR A 419 -11.64 -24.80 1.84
CA TYR A 419 -12.72 -25.54 1.21
C TYR A 419 -13.81 -24.57 0.73
N PRO A 420 -14.60 -24.93 -0.30
CA PRO A 420 -15.76 -24.13 -0.70
C PRO A 420 -16.74 -23.87 0.46
N CYS A 421 -16.89 -24.82 1.39
CA CYS A 421 -17.78 -24.70 2.54
C CYS A 421 -17.33 -23.62 3.54
N ASP A 422 -16.02 -23.32 3.64
CA ASP A 422 -15.50 -22.25 4.49
C ASP A 422 -15.99 -20.87 4.07
N MET A 423 -16.41 -20.71 2.80
CA MET A 423 -16.92 -19.44 2.27
C MET A 423 -18.41 -19.22 2.57
N ILE A 424 -19.16 -20.27 2.87
CA ILE A 424 -20.62 -20.22 3.10
C ILE A 424 -21.01 -19.24 4.21
N PRO A 425 -20.34 -19.18 5.38
CA PRO A 425 -20.71 -18.23 6.43
C PRO A 425 -20.69 -16.76 5.99
N PHE A 426 -19.87 -16.45 4.99
CA PHE A 426 -19.62 -15.09 4.50
C PHE A 426 -20.55 -14.68 3.35
N THR A 427 -21.28 -15.61 2.73
CA THR A 427 -22.27 -15.31 1.66
C THR A 427 -23.50 -14.55 2.16
N ARG A 428 -23.63 -14.36 3.48
CA ARG A 428 -24.64 -13.46 4.09
C ARG A 428 -24.45 -11.99 3.70
N ARG A 429 -23.28 -11.64 3.16
CA ARG A 429 -22.97 -10.34 2.57
C ARG A 429 -22.81 -10.48 1.05
N PRO A 430 -23.06 -9.43 0.25
CA PRO A 430 -22.79 -9.48 -1.19
C PRO A 430 -21.30 -9.68 -1.45
N LEU A 431 -20.95 -10.80 -2.09
CA LEU A 431 -19.57 -11.17 -2.42
C LEU A 431 -19.41 -11.39 -3.92
N PHE A 432 -18.24 -11.07 -4.44
CA PHE A 432 -17.79 -11.46 -5.78
C PHE A 432 -16.49 -12.22 -5.68
N LEU A 433 -16.53 -13.50 -6.04
CA LEU A 433 -15.42 -14.42 -5.86
C LEU A 433 -14.72 -14.70 -7.18
N VAL A 434 -13.41 -14.48 -7.21
CA VAL A 434 -12.52 -14.85 -8.31
C VAL A 434 -11.53 -15.89 -7.79
N ILE A 435 -11.64 -17.12 -8.29
CA ILE A 435 -10.71 -18.21 -7.95
C ILE A 435 -9.82 -18.48 -9.16
N ASP A 436 -8.54 -18.11 -9.05
CA ASP A 436 -7.51 -18.51 -10.00
C ASP A 436 -6.90 -19.83 -9.51
N SER A 437 -7.45 -20.93 -10.01
CA SER A 437 -7.05 -22.28 -9.64
C SER A 437 -7.53 -23.33 -10.64
N ASN A 438 -6.81 -24.44 -10.75
CA ASN A 438 -7.23 -25.65 -11.47
C ASN A 438 -8.51 -26.29 -10.88
N ILE A 439 -8.86 -25.99 -9.63
CA ILE A 439 -10.09 -26.48 -8.97
C ILE A 439 -11.18 -25.41 -8.83
N SER A 440 -11.07 -24.29 -9.54
CA SER A 440 -12.05 -23.19 -9.49
C SER A 440 -13.51 -23.65 -9.71
N TYR A 441 -13.72 -24.74 -10.45
CA TYR A 441 -15.03 -25.36 -10.65
C TYR A 441 -15.73 -25.77 -9.35
N ALA A 442 -15.00 -26.19 -8.31
CA ALA A 442 -15.56 -26.61 -7.02
C ALA A 442 -16.22 -25.44 -6.28
N PHE A 443 -15.68 -24.23 -6.44
CA PHE A 443 -16.20 -23.02 -5.80
C PHE A 443 -17.47 -22.46 -6.47
N LYS A 444 -17.85 -22.98 -7.66
CA LYS A 444 -19.14 -22.64 -8.27
C LYS A 444 -20.32 -23.10 -7.41
N ALA A 445 -20.13 -24.19 -6.66
CA ALA A 445 -21.17 -24.73 -5.78
C ALA A 445 -21.62 -23.72 -4.72
N VAL A 446 -20.76 -22.77 -4.32
CA VAL A 446 -21.09 -21.71 -3.33
C VAL A 446 -22.33 -20.90 -3.75
N ASN A 447 -22.55 -20.72 -5.05
CA ASN A 447 -23.73 -20.02 -5.57
C ASN A 447 -25.04 -20.82 -5.44
N SER A 448 -24.96 -22.15 -5.31
CA SER A 448 -26.12 -23.05 -5.26
C SER A 448 -26.72 -23.21 -3.87
N TRP A 449 -26.09 -22.67 -2.83
CA TRP A 449 -26.54 -22.75 -1.43
C TRP A 449 -27.16 -21.43 -0.92
N GLY A 450 -27.22 -20.39 -1.77
CA GLY A 450 -27.64 -19.03 -1.43
C GLY A 450 -29.09 -18.72 -1.74
#